data_AF-A0A7M4A801-F1
#
_entry.id   AF-A0A7M4A801-F1
#
_cell.length_a   1.000
_cell.length_b   1.000
_cell.length_c   1.000
_cell.angle_alpha   90.00
_cell.angle_beta   90.00
_cell.angle_gamma   90.00
#
_symmetry.space_group_name_H-M   'P 1'
#
loop_
_entity.id
_entity.type
_entity.pdbx_description
1 polymer ?
#
loop_
_entity_poly.entity_id
_entity_poly.type
_entity_poly.pdbx_seq_one_letter_code
_entity_poly.pdbx_strand_id
1 'polypeptide(L)'
;MMTSSLSLVLVNEVPSNIDISEDKIFTSSAEEKIPSFPSPGNPWIEESIFSRVSLGEEKIRVTVITWSLAELNHWQLLNDALDEQAGAKNGETFQSFDPTSGEIDHRTFWMSSDIFHKLPSVPGIISILDAQNNPEPYDTIPFEMPDFEPETVRSGEIHGANDAWDRGYTGEGMIVAVADTGVDFAHPDLDGTQARVDDIRSNWSGWPMMFDHNSMYSYLVNGQSYPSSNTWYADTSTLDYDNNSDGLLDISGYNISGISVSLSGIYHLGEHPDSTLRSKMGTDVPIIVIDEDLSGVYETAYVDMNVDGDFSGEKAIRPGAETTGLDTDGDGLWDVSGGLVYWISDGINGVPYGETYSIRHGYQNRISGPGNLTLFMLDSGNHGTLCASAISAQGVVDDGSVLGMAPNATIASIGNHYSGGH
;
A
#
# COMPACT_ATOMS: atom_id res chain seq x y z
N MET A 1 45.15 -6.48 -24.62
CA MET A 1 45.72 -7.73 -25.19
C MET A 1 44.65 -8.79 -25.14
N MET A 2 44.37 -9.41 -26.29
CA MET A 2 43.35 -10.45 -26.58
C MET A 2 41.90 -10.03 -26.30
N THR A 3 41.10 -9.41 -27.19
CA THR A 3 40.63 -9.71 -28.57
C THR A 3 39.95 -11.07 -28.77
N SER A 4 38.65 -11.04 -29.07
CA SER A 4 38.03 -11.88 -30.11
C SER A 4 36.67 -11.32 -30.51
N SER A 5 36.65 -10.60 -31.63
CA SER A 5 35.48 -10.27 -32.43
C SER A 5 35.19 -11.40 -33.41
N LEU A 6 33.92 -11.63 -33.78
CA LEU A 6 33.58 -12.19 -35.10
C LEU A 6 32.18 -11.76 -35.51
N SER A 7 32.11 -11.20 -36.71
CA SER A 7 30.91 -10.77 -37.42
C SER A 7 30.76 -11.58 -38.71
N LEU A 8 29.57 -11.42 -39.33
CA LEU A 8 29.19 -11.71 -40.73
C LEU A 8 28.83 -13.19 -41.02
N VAL A 9 27.78 -13.53 -41.78
CA VAL A 9 27.40 -13.06 -43.13
C VAL A 9 25.89 -13.33 -43.42
N LEU A 10 25.24 -12.39 -44.11
CA LEU A 10 24.00 -12.58 -44.89
C LEU A 10 24.30 -13.27 -46.23
N VAL A 11 23.51 -14.29 -46.62
CA VAL A 11 23.36 -14.68 -48.03
C VAL A 11 21.88 -14.94 -48.34
N ASN A 12 21.33 -14.12 -49.23
CA ASN A 12 20.09 -14.33 -49.96
C ASN A 12 20.34 -15.29 -51.13
N GLU A 13 19.57 -16.37 -51.26
CA GLU A 13 19.23 -16.98 -52.55
C GLU A 13 17.84 -17.61 -52.51
N VAL A 14 17.00 -17.26 -53.49
CA VAL A 14 15.72 -17.90 -53.83
C VAL A 14 15.86 -18.43 -55.27
N PRO A 15 15.49 -19.69 -55.53
CA PRO A 15 14.50 -19.98 -56.60
C PRO A 15 13.57 -21.15 -56.20
N SER A 16 12.25 -20.96 -56.15
CA SER A 16 11.24 -21.06 -57.23
C SER A 16 10.47 -22.39 -57.27
N ASN A 17 9.15 -22.27 -57.17
CA ASN A 17 8.07 -23.24 -57.44
C ASN A 17 8.04 -24.55 -56.65
N ILE A 18 6.99 -24.72 -55.83
CA ILE A 18 6.02 -25.83 -55.92
C ILE A 18 4.75 -25.45 -55.14
N ASP A 19 3.65 -25.39 -55.90
CA ASP A 19 2.23 -25.66 -55.62
C ASP A 19 1.65 -25.44 -54.21
N ILE A 20 0.63 -24.60 -54.17
CA ILE A 20 -0.32 -24.42 -53.07
C ILE A 20 -1.28 -25.61 -53.10
N SER A 21 -1.17 -26.51 -52.12
CA SER A 21 -2.26 -27.40 -51.75
C SER A 21 -2.49 -27.30 -50.24
N GLU A 22 -3.74 -27.05 -49.87
CA GLU A 22 -4.28 -27.14 -48.52
C GLU A 22 -3.90 -28.46 -47.84
N ASP A 23 -4.01 -28.47 -46.50
CA ASP A 23 -3.68 -29.54 -45.55
C ASP A 23 -2.24 -29.62 -45.04
N LYS A 24 -1.92 -28.70 -44.11
CA LYS A 24 -1.03 -29.03 -42.97
C LYS A 24 -1.64 -28.59 -41.65
N ILE A 25 -2.39 -29.55 -41.10
CA ILE A 25 -2.54 -29.87 -39.68
C ILE A 25 -1.47 -29.18 -38.83
N PHE A 26 -1.86 -28.14 -38.09
CA PHE A 26 -1.10 -27.67 -36.95
C PHE A 26 -1.28 -28.69 -35.83
N THR A 27 -0.28 -29.56 -35.69
CA THR A 27 -0.13 -30.42 -34.52
C THR A 27 0.13 -29.55 -33.30
N SER A 28 -0.83 -29.57 -32.39
CA SER A 28 -0.73 -29.09 -31.00
C SER A 28 0.49 -29.71 -30.30
N SER A 29 1.32 -28.88 -29.67
CA SER A 29 2.19 -29.35 -28.58
C SER A 29 2.61 -28.19 -27.66
N ALA A 30 1.67 -27.77 -26.82
CA ALA A 30 1.91 -27.55 -25.40
C ALA A 30 0.61 -27.97 -24.73
N GLU A 31 0.61 -29.13 -24.06
CA GLU A 31 -0.43 -29.41 -23.07
C GLU A 31 -0.23 -28.38 -21.96
N GLU A 32 -0.92 -27.24 -22.05
CA GLU A 32 -1.27 -26.50 -20.86
C GLU A 32 -2.01 -27.49 -19.97
N LYS A 33 -1.43 -27.80 -18.81
CA LYS A 33 -2.15 -28.50 -17.75
C LYS A 33 -3.37 -27.64 -17.43
N ILE A 34 -4.52 -28.00 -17.98
CA ILE A 34 -5.80 -27.51 -17.50
C ILE A 34 -5.83 -27.87 -16.02
N PRO A 35 -5.84 -26.89 -15.10
CA PRO A 35 -5.89 -27.20 -13.68
C PRO A 35 -7.12 -28.07 -13.44
N SER A 36 -6.92 -29.27 -12.93
CA SER A 36 -8.04 -30.11 -12.49
C SER A 36 -8.54 -29.50 -11.17
N PHE A 37 -9.47 -28.56 -11.27
CA PHE A 37 -10.15 -28.05 -10.08
C PHE A 37 -10.94 -29.18 -9.43
N PRO A 38 -11.19 -29.14 -8.11
CA PRO A 38 -12.25 -29.94 -7.53
C PRO A 38 -13.49 -29.73 -8.42
N SER A 39 -14.03 -30.82 -8.97
CA SER A 39 -15.24 -30.84 -9.82
C SER A 39 -16.24 -29.80 -9.34
N PRO A 40 -17.02 -29.11 -10.22
CA PRO A 40 -18.04 -28.14 -9.80
C PRO A 40 -18.91 -28.78 -8.72
N GLY A 41 -18.56 -28.48 -7.48
CA GLY A 41 -19.27 -28.90 -6.30
C GLY A 41 -20.29 -27.83 -6.07
N ASN A 42 -21.51 -28.19 -5.68
CA ASN A 42 -22.49 -27.20 -5.22
C ASN A 42 -21.78 -26.28 -4.22
N PRO A 43 -21.48 -25.02 -4.58
CA PRO A 43 -20.76 -24.15 -3.67
C PRO A 43 -21.64 -23.92 -2.45
N TRP A 44 -21.04 -23.69 -1.30
CA TRP A 44 -21.82 -23.24 -0.17
C TRP A 44 -22.30 -21.81 -0.44
N ILE A 45 -23.60 -21.57 -0.30
CA ILE A 45 -24.22 -20.27 -0.59
C ILE A 45 -24.93 -19.81 0.67
N GLU A 46 -24.67 -18.58 1.08
CA GLU A 46 -25.36 -17.97 2.20
C GLU A 46 -26.85 -17.74 1.90
N GLU A 47 -27.73 -18.18 2.81
CA GLU A 47 -29.18 -18.19 2.58
C GLU A 47 -29.79 -16.79 2.39
N SER A 48 -29.20 -15.76 3.00
CA SER A 48 -29.69 -14.39 2.90
C SER A 48 -29.65 -13.86 1.47
N ILE A 49 -28.73 -14.34 0.61
CA ILE A 49 -28.66 -13.95 -0.80
C ILE A 49 -29.96 -14.32 -1.53
N PHE A 50 -30.47 -15.53 -1.32
CA PHE A 50 -31.73 -15.96 -1.93
C PHE A 50 -32.91 -15.10 -1.45
N SER A 51 -32.87 -14.68 -0.19
CA SER A 51 -33.87 -13.77 0.37
C SER A 51 -33.86 -12.43 -0.37
N ARG A 52 -32.69 -11.82 -0.57
CA ARG A 52 -32.53 -10.56 -1.34
C ARG A 52 -33.03 -10.66 -2.77
N VAL A 53 -32.64 -11.72 -3.47
CA VAL A 53 -33.10 -12.00 -4.84
C VAL A 53 -34.62 -12.16 -4.87
N SER A 54 -35.20 -12.90 -3.92
CA SER A 54 -36.66 -13.12 -3.85
C SER A 54 -37.46 -11.87 -3.49
N LEU A 55 -36.84 -10.93 -2.75
CA LEU A 55 -37.42 -9.63 -2.40
C LEU A 55 -37.32 -8.62 -3.55
N GLY A 56 -36.63 -8.96 -4.63
CA GLY A 56 -36.53 -8.14 -5.84
C GLY A 56 -35.47 -7.05 -5.79
N GLU A 57 -34.39 -7.23 -5.00
CA GLU A 57 -33.22 -6.33 -5.09
C GLU A 57 -32.61 -6.41 -6.50
N GLU A 58 -32.34 -5.26 -7.15
CA GLU A 58 -31.78 -5.23 -8.52
C GLU A 58 -30.31 -5.67 -8.57
N LYS A 59 -29.55 -5.33 -7.52
CA LYS A 59 -28.14 -5.69 -7.36
C LYS A 59 -27.92 -6.32 -5.98
N ILE A 60 -26.97 -7.24 -5.93
CA ILE A 60 -26.48 -7.87 -4.69
C ILE A 60 -24.95 -7.72 -4.64
N ARG A 61 -24.39 -7.55 -3.44
CA ARG A 61 -22.95 -7.60 -3.21
C ARG A 61 -22.59 -8.97 -2.67
N VAL A 62 -21.63 -9.64 -3.30
CA VAL A 62 -21.22 -11.00 -2.93
C VAL A 62 -19.72 -11.06 -2.69
N THR A 63 -19.29 -11.89 -1.75
CA THR A 63 -17.89 -12.33 -1.64
C THR A 63 -17.82 -13.77 -2.15
N VAL A 64 -17.07 -13.97 -3.22
CA VAL A 64 -16.85 -15.30 -3.82
C VAL A 64 -15.49 -15.82 -3.38
N ILE A 65 -15.45 -16.97 -2.70
CA ILE A 65 -14.21 -17.71 -2.45
C ILE A 65 -14.04 -18.75 -3.55
N THR A 66 -12.89 -18.76 -4.22
CA THR A 66 -12.64 -19.55 -5.43
C THR A 66 -11.21 -20.10 -5.50
N TRP A 67 -11.03 -21.24 -6.15
CA TRP A 67 -9.73 -21.78 -6.57
C TRP A 67 -9.18 -21.12 -7.85
N SER A 68 -9.98 -20.27 -8.49
CA SER A 68 -9.65 -19.65 -9.77
C SER A 68 -10.26 -18.27 -9.87
N LEU A 69 -9.45 -17.24 -9.63
CA LEU A 69 -9.82 -15.87 -9.97
C LEU A 69 -9.88 -15.69 -11.49
N ALA A 70 -9.09 -16.45 -12.27
CA ALA A 70 -9.15 -16.42 -13.73
C ALA A 70 -10.54 -16.77 -14.29
N GLU A 71 -11.14 -17.86 -13.79
CA GLU A 71 -12.48 -18.31 -14.22
C GLU A 71 -13.58 -17.33 -13.78
N LEU A 72 -13.49 -16.83 -12.54
CA LEU A 72 -14.39 -15.81 -12.03
C LEU A 72 -14.30 -14.52 -12.86
N ASN A 73 -13.08 -14.06 -13.15
CA ASN A 73 -12.83 -12.87 -13.95
C ASN A 73 -13.37 -13.00 -15.37
N HIS A 74 -13.15 -14.15 -16.02
CA HIS A 74 -13.72 -14.43 -17.34
C HIS A 74 -15.25 -14.40 -17.32
N TRP A 75 -15.86 -15.01 -16.31
CA TRP A 75 -17.31 -14.97 -16.13
C TRP A 75 -17.83 -13.54 -15.92
N GLN A 76 -17.14 -12.72 -15.11
CA GLN A 76 -17.52 -11.32 -14.87
C GLN A 76 -17.46 -10.50 -16.16
N LEU A 77 -16.43 -10.67 -16.99
CA LEU A 77 -16.31 -10.00 -18.29
C LEU A 77 -17.44 -10.38 -19.25
N LEU A 78 -17.85 -11.66 -19.29
CA LEU A 78 -18.94 -12.12 -20.15
C LEU A 78 -20.33 -11.65 -19.70
N ASN A 79 -20.50 -11.31 -18.43
CA ASN A 79 -21.78 -10.95 -17.83
C ASN A 79 -21.85 -9.49 -17.36
N ASP A 80 -20.85 -8.66 -17.71
CA ASP A 80 -20.77 -7.24 -17.31
C ASP A 80 -20.91 -7.05 -15.79
N ALA A 81 -20.17 -7.85 -15.03
CA ALA A 81 -20.23 -7.93 -13.56
C ALA A 81 -18.89 -7.57 -12.88
N LEU A 82 -18.07 -6.72 -13.53
CA LEU A 82 -16.91 -6.09 -12.90
C LEU A 82 -17.34 -4.77 -12.25
N ASP A 83 -16.76 -4.46 -11.09
CA ASP A 83 -16.94 -3.15 -10.46
C ASP A 83 -16.22 -2.07 -11.26
N GLU A 84 -16.73 -0.84 -11.20
CA GLU A 84 -16.17 0.29 -11.91
C GLU A 84 -14.87 0.78 -11.26
N GLN A 85 -13.94 1.26 -12.09
CA GLN A 85 -12.72 1.94 -11.69
C GLN A 85 -12.67 3.31 -12.37
N ALA A 86 -12.35 4.37 -11.64
CA ALA A 86 -12.20 5.71 -12.20
C ALA A 86 -11.06 5.73 -13.24
N GLY A 87 -11.17 6.52 -14.30
CA GLY A 87 -10.11 6.63 -15.32
C GLY A 87 -8.78 7.19 -14.78
N ALA A 88 -7.69 6.95 -15.52
CA ALA A 88 -6.38 7.53 -15.23
C ALA A 88 -6.39 9.06 -15.48
N LYS A 89 -5.69 9.82 -14.63
CA LYS A 89 -5.55 11.29 -14.71
C LYS A 89 -4.14 11.74 -14.32
N ASN A 90 -3.79 13.01 -14.51
CA ASN A 90 -2.55 13.61 -13.97
C ASN A 90 -1.24 12.80 -14.21
N GLY A 91 -1.06 12.28 -15.42
CA GLY A 91 0.12 11.48 -15.77
C GLY A 91 0.06 10.02 -15.31
N GLU A 92 -1.06 9.58 -14.73
CA GLU A 92 -1.27 8.17 -14.38
C GLU A 92 -1.40 7.28 -15.63
N THR A 93 -1.03 6.02 -15.46
CA THR A 93 -1.25 4.97 -16.45
C THR A 93 -1.85 3.73 -15.79
N PHE A 94 -2.54 2.91 -16.59
CA PHE A 94 -3.05 1.62 -16.14
C PHE A 94 -2.22 0.46 -16.67
N GLN A 95 -2.00 -0.50 -15.78
CA GLN A 95 -1.38 -1.77 -16.10
C GLN A 95 -2.33 -2.90 -15.74
N SER A 96 -2.70 -3.71 -16.72
CA SER A 96 -3.52 -4.90 -16.51
C SER A 96 -2.65 -6.11 -16.22
N PHE A 97 -3.18 -6.98 -15.38
CA PHE A 97 -2.60 -8.27 -15.06
C PHE A 97 -3.68 -9.34 -15.12
N ASP A 98 -3.33 -10.51 -15.65
CA ASP A 98 -4.25 -11.62 -15.71
C ASP A 98 -4.29 -12.33 -14.33
N PRO A 99 -5.49 -12.52 -13.73
CA PRO A 99 -5.61 -13.28 -12.51
C PRO A 99 -5.23 -14.75 -12.71
N THR A 100 -4.78 -15.39 -11.64
CA THR A 100 -4.28 -16.76 -11.67
C THR A 100 -5.33 -17.80 -11.24
N SER A 101 -4.97 -19.07 -11.44
CA SER A 101 -5.71 -20.23 -10.97
C SER A 101 -4.81 -21.13 -10.12
N GLY A 102 -5.42 -21.92 -9.24
CA GLY A 102 -4.72 -22.94 -8.44
C GLY A 102 -4.45 -22.55 -6.99
N GLU A 103 -4.84 -21.35 -6.59
CA GLU A 103 -4.78 -20.85 -5.21
C GLU A 103 -6.19 -20.50 -4.73
N ILE A 104 -6.43 -20.64 -3.42
CA ILE A 104 -7.67 -20.14 -2.82
C ILE A 104 -7.53 -18.63 -2.69
N ASP A 105 -8.43 -17.91 -3.33
CA ASP A 105 -8.56 -16.46 -3.20
C ASP A 105 -10.04 -16.08 -3.09
N HIS A 106 -10.29 -14.79 -2.92
CA HIS A 106 -11.63 -14.25 -2.87
C HIS A 106 -11.74 -12.93 -3.64
N ARG A 107 -12.96 -12.62 -4.08
CA ARG A 107 -13.31 -11.31 -4.64
C ARG A 107 -14.67 -10.90 -4.13
N THR A 108 -14.76 -9.66 -3.67
CA THR A 108 -16.03 -9.01 -3.31
C THR A 108 -16.41 -8.06 -4.44
N PHE A 109 -17.65 -8.16 -4.95
CA PHE A 109 -18.10 -7.31 -6.06
C PHE A 109 -19.63 -7.18 -6.09
N TRP A 110 -20.13 -6.14 -6.76
CA TRP A 110 -21.54 -5.99 -7.06
C TRP A 110 -21.92 -6.73 -8.35
N MET A 111 -23.11 -7.32 -8.36
CA MET A 111 -23.68 -7.92 -9.57
C MET A 111 -25.19 -7.76 -9.63
N SER A 112 -25.77 -7.86 -10.84
CA SER A 112 -27.22 -7.93 -10.98
C SER A 112 -27.75 -9.23 -10.37
N SER A 113 -28.83 -9.14 -9.60
CA SER A 113 -29.47 -10.31 -8.98
C SER A 113 -30.02 -11.30 -10.01
N ASP A 114 -30.44 -10.82 -11.19
CA ASP A 114 -31.00 -11.64 -12.27
C ASP A 114 -30.02 -12.69 -12.81
N ILE A 115 -28.72 -12.43 -12.73
CA ILE A 115 -27.67 -13.34 -13.20
C ILE A 115 -27.06 -14.20 -12.07
N PHE A 116 -27.52 -14.03 -10.81
CA PHE A 116 -26.99 -14.78 -9.66
C PHE A 116 -27.06 -16.29 -9.85
N HIS A 117 -28.14 -16.81 -10.44
CA HIS A 117 -28.32 -18.24 -10.71
C HIS A 117 -27.24 -18.86 -11.62
N LYS A 118 -26.46 -18.04 -12.32
CA LYS A 118 -25.32 -18.47 -13.15
C LYS A 118 -24.01 -18.54 -12.37
N LEU A 119 -23.86 -17.80 -11.28
CA LEU A 119 -22.61 -17.70 -10.54
C LEU A 119 -22.19 -19.06 -9.94
N PRO A 120 -23.07 -19.87 -9.32
CA PRO A 120 -22.69 -21.18 -8.77
C PRO A 120 -22.13 -22.19 -9.78
N SER A 121 -22.27 -21.97 -11.09
CA SER A 121 -21.72 -22.86 -12.12
C SER A 121 -20.32 -22.49 -12.58
N VAL A 122 -19.77 -21.38 -12.09
CA VAL A 122 -18.39 -20.95 -12.43
C VAL A 122 -17.40 -21.96 -11.85
N PRO A 123 -16.50 -22.53 -12.68
CA PRO A 123 -15.50 -23.49 -12.22
C PRO A 123 -14.62 -22.90 -11.11
N GLY A 124 -14.40 -23.70 -10.05
CA GLY A 124 -13.51 -23.33 -8.96
C GLY A 124 -14.15 -22.59 -7.79
N ILE A 125 -15.40 -22.11 -7.91
CA ILE A 125 -16.10 -21.50 -6.76
C ILE A 125 -16.29 -22.52 -5.64
N ILE A 126 -15.91 -22.11 -4.44
CA ILE A 126 -16.02 -22.88 -3.19
C ILE A 126 -17.24 -22.40 -2.40
N SER A 127 -17.38 -21.09 -2.24
CA SER A 127 -18.47 -20.48 -1.49
C SER A 127 -18.83 -19.08 -1.99
N ILE A 128 -20.08 -18.68 -1.73
CA ILE A 128 -20.61 -17.37 -2.05
C ILE A 128 -21.28 -16.81 -0.79
N LEU A 129 -20.71 -15.74 -0.25
CA LEU A 129 -21.17 -15.04 0.94
C LEU A 129 -21.91 -13.76 0.57
N ASP A 130 -22.85 -13.36 1.41
CA ASP A 130 -23.59 -12.10 1.29
C ASP A 130 -22.76 -10.96 1.88
N ALA A 131 -22.05 -10.23 1.02
CA ALA A 131 -21.16 -9.14 1.44
C ALA A 131 -21.90 -7.89 1.95
N GLN A 132 -23.23 -7.93 2.02
CA GLN A 132 -24.06 -6.87 2.62
C GLN A 132 -24.43 -7.18 4.07
N ASN A 133 -24.14 -8.40 4.55
CA ASN A 133 -24.30 -8.73 5.95
C ASN A 133 -23.07 -8.24 6.72
N ASN A 134 -23.29 -7.73 7.92
CA ASN A 134 -22.18 -7.47 8.83
C ASN A 134 -21.57 -8.79 9.27
N PRO A 135 -20.24 -8.86 9.47
CA PRO A 135 -19.63 -10.03 10.08
C PRO A 135 -20.29 -10.28 11.44
N GLU A 136 -20.75 -11.51 11.66
CA GLU A 136 -21.25 -11.93 12.97
C GLU A 136 -20.09 -11.85 13.98
N PRO A 137 -20.27 -11.17 15.12
CA PRO A 137 -19.25 -11.16 16.17
C PRO A 137 -18.90 -12.59 16.57
N TYR A 138 -17.62 -12.94 16.56
CA TYR A 138 -17.18 -14.17 17.21
C TYR A 138 -17.36 -13.99 18.72
N ASP A 139 -18.35 -14.69 19.28
CA ASP A 139 -18.70 -14.80 20.70
C ASP A 139 -17.86 -13.92 21.64
N THR A 140 -18.27 -12.65 21.78
CA THR A 140 -17.75 -11.74 22.79
C THR A 140 -18.71 -11.76 23.96
N ILE A 141 -18.84 -12.86 24.70
CA ILE A 141 -19.18 -12.70 26.12
C ILE A 141 -17.94 -11.99 26.68
N PRO A 142 -17.96 -10.66 26.88
CA PRO A 142 -16.83 -10.02 27.49
C PRO A 142 -16.77 -10.65 28.88
N PHE A 143 -15.60 -11.06 29.34
CA PHE A 143 -15.42 -11.08 30.79
C PHE A 143 -15.89 -9.71 31.27
N GLU A 144 -16.75 -9.64 32.29
CA GLU A 144 -17.18 -8.36 32.88
C GLU A 144 -15.96 -7.46 32.92
N MET A 145 -16.03 -6.31 32.23
CA MET A 145 -14.92 -5.37 32.26
C MET A 145 -14.61 -5.15 33.73
N PRO A 146 -13.41 -5.49 34.18
CA PRO A 146 -13.09 -5.33 35.59
C PRO A 146 -13.33 -3.88 35.98
N ASP A 147 -13.90 -3.64 37.17
CA ASP A 147 -14.12 -2.27 37.71
C ASP A 147 -12.80 -1.51 38.02
N PHE A 148 -11.66 -1.97 37.48
CA PHE A 148 -10.35 -1.37 37.64
C PHE A 148 -9.72 -1.10 36.28
N GLU A 149 -9.16 0.10 36.14
CA GLU A 149 -8.35 0.48 34.98
C GLU A 149 -6.94 -0.13 35.09
N PRO A 150 -6.25 -0.41 33.97
CA PRO A 150 -4.85 -0.80 34.00
C PRO A 150 -3.99 0.28 34.69
N GLU A 151 -3.24 -0.09 35.73
CA GLU A 151 -2.39 0.85 36.48
C GLU A 151 -0.90 0.72 36.13
N THR A 152 -0.53 -0.01 35.06
CA THR A 152 0.87 -0.32 34.78
C THR A 152 1.20 -0.43 33.30
N VAL A 153 2.37 0.09 32.93
CA VAL A 153 3.02 -0.04 31.62
C VAL A 153 4.07 -1.16 31.60
N ARG A 154 4.26 -1.89 32.72
CA ARG A 154 5.30 -2.92 32.89
C ARG A 154 4.84 -4.30 32.45
N SER A 155 4.11 -4.36 31.33
CA SER A 155 3.58 -5.60 30.78
C SER A 155 4.70 -6.62 30.53
N GLY A 156 5.85 -6.18 30.00
CA GLY A 156 7.05 -7.00 29.82
C GLY A 156 7.48 -7.75 31.08
N GLU A 157 7.46 -7.07 32.22
CA GLU A 157 7.84 -7.69 33.49
C GLU A 157 6.79 -8.65 34.02
N ILE A 158 5.51 -8.28 33.89
CA ILE A 158 4.38 -9.08 34.35
C ILE A 158 4.29 -10.41 33.58
N HIS A 159 4.58 -10.37 32.28
CA HIS A 159 4.53 -11.53 31.39
C HIS A 159 5.87 -12.28 31.27
N GLY A 160 6.94 -11.81 31.93
CA GLY A 160 8.24 -12.48 31.97
C GLY A 160 9.12 -12.27 30.72
N ALA A 161 8.91 -11.20 29.96
CA ALA A 161 9.76 -10.85 28.82
C ALA A 161 11.23 -10.63 29.24
N ASN A 162 11.46 -10.06 30.43
CA ASN A 162 12.81 -9.85 30.98
C ASN A 162 13.61 -11.17 31.07
N ASP A 163 12.95 -12.28 31.46
CA ASP A 163 13.60 -13.59 31.53
C ASP A 163 14.03 -14.11 30.13
N ALA A 164 13.33 -13.69 29.07
CA ALA A 164 13.69 -13.99 27.69
C ALA A 164 14.84 -13.10 27.21
N TRP A 165 14.84 -11.81 27.57
CA TRP A 165 15.91 -10.87 27.25
C TRP A 165 17.22 -11.25 27.92
N ASP A 166 17.20 -11.69 29.18
CA ASP A 166 18.38 -12.22 29.91
C ASP A 166 19.01 -13.45 29.22
N ARG A 167 18.23 -14.13 28.38
CA ARG A 167 18.68 -15.27 27.55
C ARG A 167 19.04 -14.86 26.12
N GLY A 168 18.98 -13.57 25.79
CA GLY A 168 19.32 -13.00 24.49
C GLY A 168 18.18 -12.99 23.46
N TYR A 169 16.92 -13.19 23.87
CA TYR A 169 15.77 -13.20 22.96
C TYR A 169 14.98 -11.89 23.05
N THR A 170 15.34 -10.89 22.24
CA THR A 170 14.75 -9.55 22.26
C THR A 170 13.88 -9.24 21.03
N GLY A 171 13.65 -10.21 20.16
CA GLY A 171 12.91 -10.02 18.90
C GLY A 171 13.76 -9.75 17.67
N GLU A 172 15.09 -9.82 17.79
CA GLU A 172 16.02 -9.62 16.67
C GLU A 172 15.65 -10.47 15.45
N GLY A 173 15.53 -9.85 14.27
CA GLY A 173 15.15 -10.50 13.02
C GLY A 173 13.65 -10.86 12.91
N MET A 174 12.83 -10.48 13.89
CA MET A 174 11.37 -10.61 13.80
C MET A 174 10.76 -9.37 13.15
N ILE A 175 9.75 -9.62 12.31
CA ILE A 175 8.84 -8.60 11.79
C ILE A 175 7.47 -8.89 12.39
N VAL A 176 6.88 -7.91 13.07
CA VAL A 176 5.53 -8.00 13.62
C VAL A 176 4.62 -7.05 12.84
N ALA A 177 3.58 -7.59 12.22
CA ALA A 177 2.60 -6.78 11.50
C ALA A 177 1.51 -6.29 12.48
N VAL A 178 1.35 -4.98 12.59
CA VAL A 178 0.31 -4.33 13.39
C VAL A 178 -0.81 -3.89 12.46
N ALA A 179 -1.97 -4.55 12.53
CA ALA A 179 -3.16 -4.21 11.77
C ALA A 179 -4.19 -3.54 12.68
N ASP A 180 -4.21 -2.21 12.66
CA ASP A 180 -4.93 -1.40 13.64
C ASP A 180 -5.24 0.00 13.06
N THR A 181 -5.31 1.06 13.89
CA THR A 181 -5.54 2.45 13.44
C THR A 181 -4.38 3.01 12.62
N GLY A 182 -3.20 2.41 12.67
CA GLY A 182 -1.95 2.91 12.09
C GLY A 182 -0.85 3.01 13.15
N VAL A 183 0.37 3.39 12.76
CA VAL A 183 1.49 3.51 13.70
C VAL A 183 2.22 4.81 13.41
N ASP A 184 2.34 5.66 14.42
CA ASP A 184 3.18 6.85 14.38
C ASP A 184 4.65 6.47 14.63
N PHE A 185 5.38 6.22 13.54
CA PHE A 185 6.81 5.90 13.61
C PHE A 185 7.69 7.10 13.95
N ALA A 186 7.21 8.34 13.88
CA ALA A 186 7.98 9.49 14.37
C ALA A 186 7.81 9.68 15.89
N HIS A 187 7.04 8.83 16.57
CA HIS A 187 7.10 8.75 18.02
C HIS A 187 8.50 8.30 18.47
N PRO A 188 9.18 9.00 19.40
CA PRO A 188 10.57 8.71 19.77
C PRO A 188 10.88 7.27 20.18
N ASP A 189 9.95 6.59 20.86
CA ASP A 189 10.12 5.17 21.23
C ASP A 189 10.05 4.20 20.03
N LEU A 190 9.47 4.63 18.91
CA LEU A 190 9.23 3.80 17.72
C LEU A 190 10.04 4.25 16.51
N ASP A 191 10.70 5.42 16.55
CA ASP A 191 11.56 5.88 15.47
C ASP A 191 12.70 4.89 15.21
N GLY A 192 12.82 4.46 13.96
CA GLY A 192 13.78 3.43 13.53
C GLY A 192 13.30 1.98 13.67
N THR A 193 12.10 1.72 14.21
CA THR A 193 11.56 0.36 14.38
C THR A 193 10.82 -0.17 13.15
N GLN A 194 10.65 0.64 12.10
CA GLN A 194 9.96 0.23 10.88
C GLN A 194 10.66 -0.93 10.17
N ALA A 195 9.89 -1.97 9.86
CA ALA A 195 10.36 -3.07 9.03
C ALA A 195 10.48 -2.63 7.57
N ARG A 196 11.43 -3.21 6.83
CA ARG A 196 11.76 -2.81 5.46
C ARG A 196 11.65 -3.97 4.49
N VAL A 197 11.43 -3.63 3.23
CA VAL A 197 11.53 -4.59 2.13
C VAL A 197 13.02 -4.86 1.84
N ASP A 198 13.53 -5.97 2.36
CA ASP A 198 14.96 -6.33 2.22
C ASP A 198 15.28 -7.17 0.98
N ASP A 199 14.25 -7.60 0.22
CA ASP A 199 14.45 -8.34 -1.03
C ASP A 199 14.85 -7.39 -2.16
N ILE A 200 16.12 -7.43 -2.56
CA ILE A 200 16.68 -6.64 -3.67
C ILE A 200 16.00 -6.87 -5.03
N ARG A 201 15.22 -7.95 -5.16
CA ARG A 201 14.43 -8.23 -6.38
C ARG A 201 13.08 -7.53 -6.36
N SER A 202 12.67 -6.98 -5.22
CA SER A 202 11.45 -6.20 -5.09
C SER A 202 11.65 -4.81 -5.68
N ASN A 203 10.65 -4.33 -6.42
CA ASN A 203 10.63 -2.97 -6.95
C ASN A 203 10.54 -1.90 -5.84
N TRP A 204 10.18 -2.30 -4.62
CA TRP A 204 10.07 -1.44 -3.45
C TRP A 204 11.19 -1.70 -2.42
N SER A 205 12.29 -2.34 -2.83
CA SER A 205 13.42 -2.63 -1.94
C SER A 205 13.93 -1.37 -1.23
N GLY A 206 14.20 -1.47 0.08
CA GLY A 206 14.69 -0.37 0.93
C GLY A 206 13.59 0.47 1.60
N TRP A 207 12.39 0.51 1.01
CA TRP A 207 11.24 1.22 1.58
C TRP A 207 10.61 0.44 2.76
N PRO A 208 9.99 1.14 3.73
CA PRO A 208 9.25 0.51 4.82
C PRO A 208 8.04 -0.33 4.36
N MET A 209 7.78 -1.44 5.07
CA MET A 209 6.64 -2.34 4.80
C MET A 209 5.36 -1.81 5.42
N MET A 210 4.68 -0.93 4.68
CA MET A 210 3.48 -0.23 5.12
C MET A 210 2.33 -0.42 4.13
N PHE A 211 1.11 -0.45 4.65
CA PHE A 211 -0.10 -0.52 3.84
C PHE A 211 -1.24 0.23 4.52
N ASP A 212 -1.88 1.16 3.82
CA ASP A 212 -3.15 1.75 4.24
C ASP A 212 -4.26 1.36 3.26
N HIS A 213 -5.20 0.53 3.71
CA HIS A 213 -6.24 -0.02 2.85
C HIS A 213 -7.24 1.06 2.36
N ASN A 214 -7.53 2.08 3.16
CA ASN A 214 -8.46 3.15 2.78
C ASN A 214 -7.86 4.05 1.69
N SER A 215 -6.59 4.42 1.83
CA SER A 215 -5.86 5.17 0.79
C SER A 215 -5.63 4.34 -0.45
N MET A 216 -5.30 3.05 -0.30
CA MET A 216 -5.18 2.12 -1.44
C MET A 216 -6.47 2.10 -2.26
N TYR A 217 -7.61 1.88 -1.63
CA TYR A 217 -8.90 1.85 -2.32
C TYR A 217 -9.21 3.21 -2.98
N SER A 218 -9.08 4.30 -2.22
CA SER A 218 -9.35 5.66 -2.72
C SER A 218 -8.48 6.01 -3.93
N TYR A 219 -7.20 5.68 -3.88
CA TYR A 219 -6.27 5.94 -4.97
C TYR A 219 -6.49 5.01 -6.15
N LEU A 220 -6.39 3.69 -5.92
CA LEU A 220 -6.40 2.71 -7.01
C LEU A 220 -7.76 2.68 -7.72
N VAL A 221 -8.85 2.67 -6.95
CA VAL A 221 -10.22 2.54 -7.49
C VAL A 221 -10.77 3.90 -7.91
N ASN A 222 -10.73 4.90 -7.03
CA ASN A 222 -11.38 6.19 -7.29
C ASN A 222 -10.46 7.25 -7.91
N GLY A 223 -9.15 7.00 -8.01
CA GLY A 223 -8.18 8.00 -8.47
C GLY A 223 -8.13 9.19 -7.53
N GLN A 224 -8.27 8.99 -6.22
CA GLN A 224 -8.31 10.04 -5.21
C GLN A 224 -7.13 9.93 -4.23
N SER A 225 -6.57 11.08 -3.89
CA SER A 225 -5.50 11.29 -2.94
C SER A 225 -5.77 12.60 -2.18
N TYR A 226 -5.10 12.82 -1.05
CA TYR A 226 -5.16 14.09 -0.32
C TYR A 226 -4.60 15.23 -1.19
N PRO A 227 -5.25 16.41 -1.28
CA PRO A 227 -6.38 16.89 -0.47
C PRO A 227 -7.77 16.58 -1.04
N SER A 228 -7.87 15.94 -2.21
CA SER A 228 -9.18 15.64 -2.84
C SER A 228 -10.03 14.61 -2.09
N SER A 229 -9.41 13.82 -1.21
CA SER A 229 -10.06 12.86 -0.31
C SER A 229 -9.27 12.72 0.99
N ASN A 230 -9.92 12.20 2.04
CA ASN A 230 -9.27 11.94 3.33
C ASN A 230 -8.50 10.61 3.27
N THR A 231 -7.25 10.70 2.82
CA THR A 231 -6.34 9.57 2.59
C THR A 231 -4.94 9.95 3.08
N TRP A 232 -4.08 8.97 3.33
CA TRP A 232 -2.66 9.14 3.65
C TRP A 232 -1.76 9.12 2.41
N TYR A 233 -2.34 9.10 1.21
CA TYR A 233 -1.59 9.28 -0.03
C TYR A 233 -1.73 10.73 -0.44
N ALA A 234 -0.63 11.48 -0.44
CA ALA A 234 -0.59 12.88 -0.80
C ALA A 234 -0.39 13.05 -2.32
N ASP A 235 -1.28 13.80 -2.96
CA ASP A 235 -1.07 14.31 -4.30
C ASP A 235 0.10 15.30 -4.27
N THR A 236 1.17 14.96 -4.97
CA THR A 236 2.40 15.77 -5.12
C THR A 236 2.62 16.14 -6.59
N SER A 237 1.55 16.13 -7.40
CA SER A 237 1.62 16.38 -8.85
C SER A 237 1.69 17.85 -9.26
N THR A 238 1.63 18.78 -8.29
CA THR A 238 1.78 20.22 -8.56
C THR A 238 3.25 20.51 -8.78
N LEU A 239 3.59 21.21 -9.86
CA LEU A 239 5.00 21.43 -10.25
C LEU A 239 5.40 22.88 -10.03
N ASP A 240 6.63 23.08 -9.58
CA ASP A 240 7.27 24.38 -9.40
C ASP A 240 8.75 24.34 -9.80
N TYR A 241 9.38 25.51 -9.90
CA TYR A 241 10.68 25.71 -10.53
C TYR A 241 11.44 26.86 -9.85
N ASP A 242 12.77 26.82 -9.86
CA ASP A 242 13.64 27.94 -9.51
C ASP A 242 14.44 28.35 -10.77
N ASN A 243 13.78 29.09 -11.68
CA ASN A 243 14.38 29.41 -12.99
C ASN A 243 15.49 30.46 -12.92
N ASN A 244 15.52 31.27 -11.86
CA ASN A 244 16.52 32.32 -11.67
C ASN A 244 17.65 31.90 -10.72
N SER A 245 17.56 30.72 -10.11
CA SER A 245 18.51 30.13 -9.17
C SER A 245 18.77 31.02 -7.96
N ASP A 246 17.74 31.69 -7.45
CA ASP A 246 17.82 32.54 -6.26
C ASP A 246 17.46 31.80 -4.96
N GLY A 247 17.09 30.53 -5.05
CA GLY A 247 16.71 29.69 -3.92
C GLY A 247 15.26 29.86 -3.49
N LEU A 248 14.43 30.58 -4.25
CA LEU A 248 12.99 30.66 -4.07
C LEU A 248 12.29 30.00 -5.25
N LEU A 249 11.25 29.21 -4.96
CA LEU A 249 10.40 28.67 -6.01
C LEU A 249 9.53 29.76 -6.64
N ASP A 250 9.44 29.77 -7.96
CA ASP A 250 8.85 30.85 -8.77
C ASP A 250 7.32 30.98 -8.58
N ILE A 251 6.62 29.87 -8.31
CA ILE A 251 5.14 29.86 -8.18
C ILE A 251 4.72 29.97 -6.72
N SER A 252 5.23 29.09 -5.86
CA SER A 252 4.88 29.01 -4.44
C SER A 252 5.59 30.05 -3.58
N GLY A 253 6.79 30.48 -3.98
CA GLY A 253 7.65 31.35 -3.18
C GLY A 253 8.37 30.64 -2.03
N TYR A 254 8.33 29.31 -1.95
CA TYR A 254 9.02 28.55 -0.90
C TYR A 254 10.54 28.72 -1.01
N ASN A 255 11.20 28.90 0.14
CA ASN A 255 12.65 28.97 0.22
C ASN A 255 13.24 27.56 0.29
N ILE A 256 14.04 27.23 -0.73
CA ILE A 256 14.70 25.94 -0.91
C ILE A 256 16.23 26.03 -0.75
N SER A 257 16.75 27.18 -0.31
CA SER A 257 18.20 27.44 -0.28
C SER A 257 19.03 26.53 0.64
N GLY A 258 18.41 25.78 1.55
CA GLY A 258 19.08 24.82 2.43
C GLY A 258 18.82 23.34 2.12
N ILE A 259 18.01 23.03 1.10
CA ILE A 259 17.79 21.65 0.64
C ILE A 259 18.63 21.34 -0.59
N SER A 260 18.71 20.06 -0.96
CA SER A 260 19.37 19.64 -2.20
C SER A 260 18.62 20.18 -3.42
N VAL A 261 19.36 20.49 -4.49
CA VAL A 261 18.77 20.92 -5.76
C VAL A 261 18.16 19.72 -6.48
N SER A 262 16.92 19.87 -6.96
CA SER A 262 16.28 18.90 -7.84
C SER A 262 17.01 18.85 -9.20
N LEU A 263 17.62 17.72 -9.55
CA LEU A 263 18.49 17.60 -10.74
C LEU A 263 17.75 17.79 -12.06
N SER A 264 16.45 17.45 -12.12
CA SER A 264 15.59 17.76 -13.27
C SER A 264 15.25 19.25 -13.40
N GLY A 265 15.44 20.02 -12.33
CA GLY A 265 14.96 21.40 -12.20
C GLY A 265 13.46 21.51 -11.89
N ILE A 266 12.78 20.40 -11.59
CA ILE A 266 11.35 20.35 -11.27
C ILE A 266 11.19 20.02 -9.78
N TYR A 267 10.40 20.81 -9.07
CA TYR A 267 10.03 20.56 -7.68
C TYR A 267 8.55 20.15 -7.63
N HIS A 268 8.29 19.02 -7.01
CA HIS A 268 6.93 18.49 -6.85
C HIS A 268 6.37 18.96 -5.51
N LEU A 269 5.19 19.58 -5.53
CA LEU A 269 4.53 20.18 -4.38
C LEU A 269 3.26 19.40 -4.03
N GLY A 270 3.04 19.24 -2.73
CA GLY A 270 1.81 18.68 -2.18
C GLY A 270 1.55 19.18 -0.77
N GLU A 271 0.60 18.53 -0.09
CA GLU A 271 0.21 18.87 1.28
C GLU A 271 0.20 17.60 2.15
N HIS A 272 0.63 17.74 3.41
CA HIS A 272 0.72 16.64 4.35
C HIS A 272 -0.67 16.09 4.72
N PRO A 273 -0.90 14.77 4.63
CA PRO A 273 -2.23 14.19 4.77
C PRO A 273 -2.70 14.02 6.22
N ASP A 274 -1.83 14.15 7.22
CA ASP A 274 -2.24 14.06 8.63
C ASP A 274 -3.10 15.26 9.09
N SER A 275 -4.38 14.98 9.39
CA SER A 275 -5.30 15.97 9.95
C SER A 275 -4.90 16.46 11.34
N THR A 276 -4.25 15.63 12.15
CA THR A 276 -3.83 15.99 13.51
C THR A 276 -2.69 16.99 13.46
N LEU A 277 -1.67 16.74 12.63
CA LEU A 277 -0.60 17.71 12.35
C LEU A 277 -1.15 19.03 11.82
N ARG A 278 -1.98 19.02 10.77
CA ARG A 278 -2.58 20.26 10.22
C ARG A 278 -3.39 21.01 11.27
N SER A 279 -4.15 20.32 12.10
CA SER A 279 -4.88 20.95 13.21
C SER A 279 -3.95 21.57 14.25
N LYS A 280 -2.78 20.95 14.51
CA LYS A 280 -1.77 21.47 15.44
C LYS A 280 -1.08 22.72 14.89
N MET A 281 -0.79 22.75 13.58
CA MET A 281 -0.20 23.90 12.90
C MET A 281 -1.20 25.00 12.56
N GLY A 282 -2.50 24.67 12.51
CA GLY A 282 -3.58 25.61 12.20
C GLY A 282 -3.73 25.94 10.72
N THR A 283 -3.07 25.19 9.84
CA THR A 283 -3.07 25.36 8.38
C THR A 283 -2.63 24.07 7.68
N ASP A 284 -2.75 24.03 6.36
CA ASP A 284 -2.14 22.97 5.54
C ASP A 284 -0.61 23.04 5.66
N VAL A 285 0.01 21.87 5.65
CA VAL A 285 1.46 21.68 5.87
C VAL A 285 2.10 21.29 4.53
N PRO A 286 2.92 22.16 3.93
CA PRO A 286 3.51 21.92 2.61
C PRO A 286 4.48 20.73 2.55
N ILE A 287 4.53 20.08 1.38
CA ILE A 287 5.52 19.05 1.01
C ILE A 287 6.26 19.50 -0.25
N ILE A 288 7.58 19.27 -0.28
CA ILE A 288 8.40 19.31 -1.49
C ILE A 288 8.99 17.93 -1.76
N VAL A 289 8.97 17.48 -3.01
CA VAL A 289 9.62 16.25 -3.48
C VAL A 289 10.60 16.57 -4.61
N ILE A 290 11.80 15.99 -4.55
CA ILE A 290 12.93 16.27 -5.46
C ILE A 290 13.66 15.01 -5.94
N ASP A 291 14.43 15.17 -7.01
CA ASP A 291 15.30 14.14 -7.59
C ASP A 291 16.79 14.48 -7.43
N GLU A 292 17.34 14.33 -6.22
CA GLU A 292 18.72 14.79 -5.90
C GLU A 292 19.85 13.86 -6.37
N ASP A 293 19.59 12.57 -6.55
CA ASP A 293 20.61 11.56 -6.90
C ASP A 293 20.62 11.19 -8.39
N LEU A 294 19.45 11.09 -9.01
CA LEU A 294 19.27 10.76 -10.41
C LEU A 294 18.09 11.52 -11.01
N SER A 295 18.37 12.31 -12.06
CA SER A 295 17.32 13.10 -12.72
C SER A 295 16.17 12.22 -13.24
N GLY A 296 14.94 12.58 -12.87
CA GLY A 296 13.69 11.88 -13.13
C GLY A 296 13.30 10.85 -12.06
N VAL A 297 14.16 10.58 -11.07
CA VAL A 297 13.92 9.61 -9.99
C VAL A 297 13.76 10.36 -8.67
N TYR A 298 12.50 10.51 -8.26
CA TYR A 298 12.12 11.23 -7.05
C TYR A 298 12.07 10.29 -5.85
N GLU A 299 13.00 10.46 -4.92
CA GLU A 299 13.13 9.61 -3.72
C GLU A 299 13.31 10.42 -2.43
N THR A 300 13.46 11.74 -2.54
CA THR A 300 13.63 12.63 -1.38
C THR A 300 12.44 13.58 -1.25
N ALA A 301 11.83 13.60 -0.08
CA ALA A 301 10.78 14.54 0.29
C ALA A 301 11.19 15.42 1.48
N TYR A 302 10.54 16.56 1.62
CA TYR A 302 10.65 17.46 2.76
C TYR A 302 9.25 17.90 3.16
N VAL A 303 9.02 18.07 4.45
CA VAL A 303 7.76 18.57 5.02
C VAL A 303 8.09 19.85 5.77
N ASP A 304 7.38 20.94 5.49
CA ASP A 304 7.52 22.22 6.18
C ASP A 304 6.83 22.15 7.56
N MET A 305 7.52 21.55 8.54
CA MET A 305 6.92 21.15 9.82
C MET A 305 6.54 22.34 10.69
N ASN A 306 7.13 23.51 10.49
CA ASN A 306 6.81 24.72 11.23
C ASN A 306 5.93 25.72 10.45
N VAL A 307 5.66 25.43 9.17
CA VAL A 307 4.81 26.17 8.24
C VAL A 307 5.25 27.62 8.03
N ASP A 308 6.55 27.85 7.94
CA ASP A 308 7.14 29.17 7.66
C ASP A 308 7.48 29.40 6.18
N GLY A 309 7.33 28.36 5.34
CA GLY A 309 7.67 28.39 3.92
C GLY A 309 9.16 28.31 3.62
N ASP A 310 10.00 28.02 4.61
CA ASP A 310 11.45 27.88 4.52
C ASP A 310 11.90 26.44 4.81
N PHE A 311 12.25 25.72 3.76
CA PHE A 311 12.66 24.33 3.84
C PHE A 311 14.11 24.13 4.27
N SER A 312 14.89 25.20 4.49
CA SER A 312 16.33 25.09 4.74
C SER A 312 16.72 24.33 6.02
N GLY A 313 15.79 24.25 6.98
CA GLY A 313 15.96 23.49 8.22
C GLY A 313 15.30 22.11 8.21
N GLU A 314 14.58 21.76 7.15
CA GLU A 314 13.72 20.58 7.15
C GLU A 314 14.50 19.29 6.92
N LYS A 315 14.09 18.23 7.63
CA LYS A 315 14.73 16.92 7.53
C LYS A 315 14.42 16.31 6.15
N ALA A 316 15.47 15.91 5.43
CA ALA A 316 15.34 15.13 4.21
C ALA A 316 14.77 13.74 4.52
N ILE A 317 13.65 13.40 3.88
CA ILE A 317 12.93 12.15 4.02
C ILE A 317 13.24 11.26 2.81
N ARG A 318 13.85 10.10 3.04
CA ARG A 318 14.32 9.19 1.96
C ARG A 318 14.48 7.76 2.48
N PRO A 319 14.68 6.75 1.62
CA PRO A 319 14.98 5.40 2.07
C PRO A 319 16.14 5.35 3.09
N GLY A 320 15.89 4.78 4.25
CA GLY A 320 16.76 4.74 5.43
C GLY A 320 16.54 5.87 6.45
N ALA A 321 15.79 6.93 6.11
CA ALA A 321 15.49 8.08 6.97
C ALA A 321 14.09 8.63 6.65
N GLU A 322 13.05 7.88 6.97
CA GLU A 322 11.67 8.15 6.51
C GLU A 322 10.79 8.95 7.45
N THR A 323 11.18 9.06 8.71
CA THR A 323 10.42 9.79 9.73
C THR A 323 10.73 11.27 9.65
N THR A 324 9.74 12.12 9.93
CA THR A 324 9.95 13.55 10.10
C THR A 324 9.17 14.07 11.30
N GLY A 325 9.61 15.20 11.83
CA GLY A 325 9.02 15.79 13.02
C GLY A 325 9.61 17.16 13.34
N LEU A 326 9.03 17.82 14.32
CA LEU A 326 9.53 19.07 14.87
C LEU A 326 10.04 18.83 16.29
N ASP A 327 11.31 19.14 16.53
CA ASP A 327 11.92 19.25 17.87
C ASP A 327 11.79 20.71 18.33
N THR A 328 10.99 20.94 19.36
CA THR A 328 10.65 22.29 19.84
C THR A 328 11.45 22.72 21.06
N ASP A 329 12.11 21.80 21.75
CA ASP A 329 12.90 22.10 22.96
C ASP A 329 14.41 21.84 22.81
N GLY A 330 14.83 21.24 21.69
CA GLY A 330 16.21 21.02 21.30
C GLY A 330 16.85 19.80 21.96
N ASP A 331 16.07 18.84 22.44
CA ASP A 331 16.57 17.60 23.05
C ASP A 331 16.95 16.52 22.02
N GLY A 332 16.64 16.74 20.74
CA GLY A 332 16.91 15.83 19.63
C GLY A 332 15.80 14.81 19.37
N LEU A 333 14.65 14.91 20.01
CA LEU A 333 13.47 14.07 19.82
C LEU A 333 12.34 14.87 19.15
N TRP A 334 11.42 14.16 18.50
CA TRP A 334 10.26 14.80 17.87
C TRP A 334 9.17 15.07 18.92
N ASP A 335 8.87 16.36 19.16
CA ASP A 335 7.72 16.83 19.95
C ASP A 335 6.43 16.89 19.13
N VAL A 336 6.61 17.03 17.82
CA VAL A 336 5.53 16.96 16.84
C VAL A 336 5.91 15.93 15.79
N SER A 337 5.09 14.90 15.67
CA SER A 337 5.22 13.91 14.62
C SER A 337 4.71 14.44 13.28
N GLY A 338 5.47 14.20 12.21
CA GLY A 338 5.00 14.20 10.82
C GLY A 338 4.85 12.77 10.26
N GLY A 339 4.94 11.75 11.11
CA GLY A 339 4.84 10.35 10.72
C GLY A 339 5.99 9.89 9.83
N LEU A 340 5.68 8.92 8.94
CA LEU A 340 6.66 8.24 8.12
C LEU A 340 6.25 8.23 6.64
N VAL A 341 7.15 8.58 5.73
CA VAL A 341 6.96 8.37 4.28
C VAL A 341 7.44 6.98 3.90
N TYR A 342 6.58 6.15 3.30
CA TYR A 342 6.97 4.79 2.94
C TYR A 342 7.12 4.55 1.44
N TRP A 343 6.73 5.50 0.58
CA TRP A 343 7.00 5.43 -0.86
C TRP A 343 6.74 6.76 -1.55
N ILE A 344 7.50 7.02 -2.62
CA ILE A 344 7.29 8.13 -3.56
C ILE A 344 7.18 7.51 -4.96
N SER A 345 6.25 8.01 -5.78
CA SER A 345 6.02 7.41 -7.08
C SER A 345 7.18 7.59 -8.05
N ASP A 346 7.52 6.52 -8.76
CA ASP A 346 8.66 6.44 -9.67
C ASP A 346 8.27 6.50 -11.16
N GLY A 347 6.97 6.54 -11.48
CA GLY A 347 6.47 6.52 -12.86
C GLY A 347 6.47 5.15 -13.53
N ILE A 348 6.92 4.10 -12.84
CA ILE A 348 7.15 2.76 -13.40
C ILE A 348 6.30 1.73 -12.67
N ASN A 349 6.27 1.79 -11.34
CA ASN A 349 5.61 0.83 -10.48
C ASN A 349 4.33 1.41 -9.89
N GLY A 350 3.35 0.54 -9.64
CA GLY A 350 2.21 0.90 -8.81
C GLY A 350 2.64 1.16 -7.37
N VAL A 351 1.73 1.71 -6.58
CA VAL A 351 1.90 1.79 -5.12
C VAL A 351 2.23 0.41 -4.53
N PRO A 352 2.99 0.30 -3.42
CA PRO A 352 3.29 -0.97 -2.79
C PRO A 352 2.02 -1.81 -2.56
N TYR A 353 2.06 -3.10 -2.92
CA TYR A 353 0.90 -4.03 -2.91
C TYR A 353 -0.22 -3.73 -3.94
N GLY A 354 -0.14 -2.63 -4.69
CA GLY A 354 -1.17 -2.19 -5.66
C GLY A 354 -1.46 -3.21 -6.77
N GLU A 355 -0.43 -3.86 -7.33
CA GLU A 355 -0.60 -4.93 -8.33
C GLU A 355 -1.40 -6.13 -7.77
N THR A 356 -1.00 -6.62 -6.59
CA THR A 356 -1.69 -7.73 -5.94
C THR A 356 -3.13 -7.35 -5.60
N TYR A 357 -3.33 -6.14 -5.09
CA TYR A 357 -4.64 -5.59 -4.78
C TYR A 357 -5.51 -5.53 -6.05
N SER A 358 -5.01 -4.97 -7.15
CA SER A 358 -5.79 -4.81 -8.38
C SER A 358 -6.20 -6.16 -8.98
N ILE A 359 -5.29 -7.14 -9.02
CA ILE A 359 -5.58 -8.48 -9.54
C ILE A 359 -6.69 -9.15 -8.73
N ARG A 360 -6.59 -9.12 -7.40
CA ARG A 360 -7.56 -9.76 -6.50
C ARG A 360 -8.95 -9.16 -6.63
N HIS A 361 -9.04 -7.84 -6.80
CA HIS A 361 -10.32 -7.13 -6.86
C HIS A 361 -10.88 -6.96 -8.28
N GLY A 362 -10.12 -7.30 -9.32
CA GLY A 362 -10.58 -7.19 -10.71
C GLY A 362 -10.41 -5.79 -11.30
N TYR A 363 -9.44 -5.03 -10.79
CA TYR A 363 -9.07 -3.70 -11.28
C TYR A 363 -7.76 -3.75 -12.08
N GLN A 364 -7.48 -2.65 -12.77
CA GLN A 364 -6.14 -2.39 -13.31
C GLN A 364 -5.27 -1.74 -12.24
N ASN A 365 -3.97 -2.05 -12.23
CA ASN A 365 -3.02 -1.37 -11.37
C ASN A 365 -2.87 0.09 -11.85
N ARG A 366 -2.97 1.05 -10.93
CA ARG A 366 -2.81 2.49 -11.21
C ARG A 366 -1.40 2.92 -10.86
N ILE A 367 -0.68 3.43 -11.87
CA ILE A 367 0.70 3.89 -11.75
C ILE A 367 0.70 5.40 -11.84
N SER A 368 1.17 6.10 -10.81
CA SER A 368 1.35 7.56 -10.82
C SER A 368 2.61 7.95 -11.59
N GLY A 369 2.64 9.17 -12.14
CA GLY A 369 3.87 9.75 -12.70
C GLY A 369 4.99 9.88 -11.64
N PRO A 370 6.26 10.01 -12.06
CA PRO A 370 7.37 10.16 -11.13
C PRO A 370 7.18 11.43 -10.28
N GLY A 371 7.32 11.33 -8.96
CA GLY A 371 7.16 12.43 -8.00
C GLY A 371 5.72 12.89 -7.73
N ASN A 372 4.70 12.38 -8.45
CA ASN A 372 3.32 12.86 -8.36
C ASN A 372 2.53 12.33 -7.15
N LEU A 373 3.03 11.33 -6.43
CA LEU A 373 2.33 10.72 -5.30
C LEU A 373 3.32 10.37 -4.18
N THR A 374 3.02 10.77 -2.94
CA THR A 374 3.84 10.48 -1.75
C THR A 374 2.97 9.80 -0.69
N LEU A 375 3.43 8.68 -0.14
CA LEU A 375 2.62 7.81 0.72
C LEU A 375 3.11 7.89 2.15
N PHE A 376 2.18 8.19 3.08
CA PHE A 376 2.47 8.31 4.50
C PHE A 376 1.86 7.16 5.31
N MET A 377 2.57 6.73 6.34
CA MET A 377 2.03 5.94 7.44
C MET A 377 1.89 6.85 8.64
N LEU A 378 0.67 6.90 9.16
CA LEU A 378 0.22 7.77 10.26
C LEU A 378 -0.57 6.94 11.27
N ASP A 379 -1.20 7.60 12.25
CA ASP A 379 -2.16 6.97 13.16
C ASP A 379 -3.43 7.83 13.28
N SER A 380 -4.60 7.25 13.00
CA SER A 380 -5.90 7.94 13.06
C SER A 380 -6.57 7.89 14.44
N GLY A 381 -5.97 7.22 15.43
CA GLY A 381 -6.55 7.08 16.78
C GLY A 381 -5.56 7.21 17.93
N ASN A 382 -4.51 6.37 17.91
CA ASN A 382 -3.47 6.10 18.92
C ASN A 382 -3.32 4.60 19.22
N HIS A 383 -4.37 3.80 18.97
CA HIS A 383 -4.43 2.42 19.44
C HIS A 383 -3.36 1.57 18.76
N GLY A 384 -3.15 1.74 17.45
CA GLY A 384 -2.10 1.04 16.73
C GLY A 384 -0.69 1.47 17.17
N THR A 385 -0.46 2.76 17.46
CA THR A 385 0.82 3.21 18.07
C THR A 385 1.03 2.58 19.45
N LEU A 386 -0.01 2.48 20.28
CA LEU A 386 0.08 1.82 21.59
C LEU A 386 0.35 0.30 21.45
N CYS A 387 -0.27 -0.37 20.49
CA CYS A 387 0.03 -1.77 20.16
C CYS A 387 1.48 -1.94 19.69
N ALA A 388 1.96 -1.06 18.82
CA ALA A 388 3.34 -1.03 18.37
C ALA A 388 4.32 -0.81 19.55
N SER A 389 4.01 0.12 20.45
CA SER A 389 4.82 0.37 21.65
C SER A 389 4.90 -0.85 22.56
N ALA A 390 3.80 -1.58 22.74
CA ALA A 390 3.81 -2.83 23.50
C ALA A 390 4.72 -3.91 22.89
N ILE A 391 5.03 -3.83 21.59
CA ILE A 391 5.91 -4.74 20.88
C ILE A 391 7.35 -4.24 20.92
N SER A 392 7.64 -3.06 20.37
CA SER A 392 8.99 -2.60 20.05
C SER A 392 9.38 -1.24 20.64
N ALA A 393 8.62 -0.67 21.59
CA ALA A 393 9.06 0.58 22.23
C ALA A 393 10.46 0.42 22.82
N GLN A 394 11.29 1.43 22.60
CA GLN A 394 12.72 1.41 22.97
C GLN A 394 13.00 2.02 24.34
N GLY A 395 12.00 2.65 24.99
CA GLY A 395 12.17 3.33 26.28
C GLY A 395 13.08 4.56 26.19
N VAL A 396 13.01 5.29 25.08
CA VAL A 396 13.73 6.53 24.81
C VAL A 396 13.15 7.68 25.61
N VAL A 397 11.82 7.72 25.79
CA VAL A 397 11.12 8.78 26.53
C VAL A 397 10.63 8.32 27.91
N ASP A 398 10.19 9.29 28.73
CA ASP A 398 9.59 9.07 30.06
C ASP A 398 10.44 8.17 30.98
N ASP A 399 11.76 8.42 31.01
CA ASP A 399 12.74 7.65 31.79
C ASP A 399 12.71 6.13 31.52
N GLY A 400 12.30 5.73 30.31
CA GLY A 400 12.20 4.33 29.89
C GLY A 400 11.00 3.60 30.50
N SER A 401 9.92 4.31 30.82
CA SER A 401 8.73 3.74 31.44
C SER A 401 8.04 2.69 30.56
N VAL A 402 8.10 2.86 29.24
CA VAL A 402 7.53 1.95 28.23
C VAL A 402 8.65 1.26 27.47
N LEU A 403 8.75 -0.05 27.65
CA LEU A 403 9.65 -0.91 26.88
C LEU A 403 8.84 -2.06 26.29
N GLY A 404 8.97 -2.25 24.97
CA GLY A 404 8.24 -3.29 24.25
C GLY A 404 8.65 -4.69 24.67
N MET A 405 7.76 -5.67 24.49
CA MET A 405 8.01 -7.10 24.76
C MET A 405 9.19 -7.67 23.96
N ALA A 406 9.40 -7.14 22.76
CA ALA A 406 10.39 -7.54 21.79
C ALA A 406 11.04 -6.26 21.21
N PRO A 407 11.86 -5.54 22.01
CA PRO A 407 12.34 -4.20 21.66
C PRO A 407 13.25 -4.17 20.41
N ASN A 408 13.78 -5.31 19.96
CA ASN A 408 14.56 -5.43 18.72
C ASN A 408 13.74 -5.96 17.53
N ALA A 409 12.44 -6.24 17.71
CA ALA A 409 11.58 -6.57 16.59
C ALA A 409 11.29 -5.32 15.76
N THR A 410 11.11 -5.52 14.45
CA THR A 410 10.68 -4.46 13.55
C THR A 410 9.19 -4.56 13.26
N ILE A 411 8.56 -3.44 12.92
CA ILE A 411 7.11 -3.32 12.76
C ILE A 411 6.75 -3.04 11.31
N ALA A 412 5.87 -3.87 10.75
CA ALA A 412 5.12 -3.55 9.54
C ALA A 412 3.74 -3.02 9.95
N SER A 413 3.25 -1.95 9.32
CA SER A 413 1.96 -1.35 9.70
C SER A 413 0.90 -1.55 8.62
N ILE A 414 -0.28 -1.98 9.05
CA ILE A 414 -1.51 -2.02 8.26
C ILE A 414 -2.49 -1.01 8.90
N GLY A 415 -2.58 0.16 8.29
CA GLY A 415 -3.29 1.32 8.79
C GLY A 415 -4.79 1.35 8.48
N ASN A 416 -5.49 2.20 9.25
CA ASN A 416 -6.93 2.44 9.21
C ASN A 416 -7.81 1.19 9.29
N HIS A 417 -7.36 0.05 9.82
CA HIS A 417 -8.08 -1.24 9.73
C HIS A 417 -9.59 -1.17 10.11
N TYR A 418 -9.96 -0.28 11.03
CA TYR A 418 -11.34 -0.06 11.46
C TYR A 418 -12.22 0.83 10.56
N SER A 419 -11.69 1.42 9.48
CA SER A 419 -12.49 2.25 8.55
C SER A 419 -13.40 1.44 7.62
N GLY A 420 -13.55 0.14 7.86
CA GLY A 420 -14.62 -0.68 7.28
C GLY A 420 -14.27 -1.39 5.98
N GLY A 421 -12.99 -1.71 5.73
CA GLY A 421 -12.52 -2.65 4.70
C GLY A 421 -13.30 -2.63 3.38
N HIS A 422 -12.85 -1.86 2.39
CA HIS A 422 -13.55 -1.69 1.10
C HIS A 422 -13.59 -2.95 0.23
#